data_AF-A0A0F3MAQ6-F1
#
_entry.id   AF-A0A0F3MAQ6-F1
#
_cell.length_a   1.000
_cell.length_b   1.000
_cell.length_c   1.000
_cell.angle_alpha   90.00
_cell.angle_beta   90.00
_cell.angle_gamma   90.00
#
_symmetry.space_group_name_H-M   'P 1'
#
loop_
_entity.id
_entity.type
_entity.pdbx_description
1 polymer ?
#
loop_
_entity_poly.entity_id
_entity_poly.type
_entity_poly.pdbx_seq_one_letter_code
_entity_poly.pdbx_strand_id
1 'polypeptide(L)'
;MRTFNLCIAGVPGSGKSVFMQELMLSVLGVGGKVFVLDYGRSFKRTCLILGGSYIEFDMKNPVSINPFSEVPEDDRCKVYRG
;
A
#
# COMPACT_ATOMS: atom_id res chain seq x y z
N MET A 1 -7.67 -15.79 -13.49
CA MET A 1 -7.70 -14.69 -12.49
C MET A 1 -7.55 -13.39 -13.26
N ARG A 2 -8.49 -12.43 -13.13
CA ARG A 2 -8.43 -11.15 -13.85
C ARG A 2 -7.83 -10.08 -12.93
N THR A 3 -6.96 -9.25 -13.48
CA THR A 3 -6.39 -8.08 -12.80
C THR A 3 -7.18 -6.84 -13.22
N PHE A 4 -7.54 -5.98 -12.25
CA PHE A 4 -8.26 -4.74 -12.49
C PHE A 4 -7.38 -3.56 -12.08
N ASN A 5 -6.93 -2.79 -13.07
CA ASN A 5 -6.15 -1.58 -12.84
C ASN A 5 -7.05 -0.36 -13.03
N LEU A 6 -6.96 0.61 -12.13
CA LEU A 6 -7.76 1.84 -12.14
C LEU A 6 -6.85 3.05 -12.02
N CYS A 7 -7.06 4.06 -12.86
CA CYS A 7 -6.41 5.37 -12.78
C CYS A 7 -7.46 6.45 -12.52
N ILE A 8 -7.22 7.31 -11.55
CA ILE A 8 -8.12 8.39 -11.15
C ILE A 8 -7.37 9.71 -11.26
N ALA A 9 -7.84 10.60 -12.13
CA ALA A 9 -7.25 11.92 -12.36
C ALA A 9 -8.26 13.04 -12.08
N GLY A 10 -7.78 14.20 -11.67
CA GLY A 10 -8.62 15.35 -11.33
C GLY A 10 -7.87 16.41 -10.51
N VAL A 11 -8.41 17.62 -10.47
CA VAL A 11 -7.81 18.76 -9.75
C VAL A 11 -7.77 18.55 -8.23
N PRO A 12 -6.85 19.17 -7.47
CA PRO A 12 -6.91 19.16 -6.00
C PRO A 12 -8.31 19.56 -5.50
N GLY A 13 -8.83 18.85 -4.50
CA GLY A 13 -10.20 19.08 -4.00
C GLY A 13 -11.32 18.37 -4.78
N SER A 14 -11.05 17.74 -5.93
CA SER A 14 -12.08 17.06 -6.75
C SER A 14 -12.61 15.73 -6.17
N GLY A 15 -12.31 15.41 -4.91
CA GLY A 15 -12.82 14.19 -4.26
C GLY A 15 -12.06 12.88 -4.55
N LYS A 16 -10.92 12.91 -5.26
CA LYS A 16 -10.15 11.68 -5.58
C LYS A 16 -9.84 10.83 -4.35
N SER A 17 -9.31 11.45 -3.28
CA SER A 17 -8.97 10.73 -2.05
C SER A 17 -10.20 10.19 -1.32
N VAL A 18 -11.35 10.86 -1.47
CA VAL A 18 -12.62 10.39 -0.88
C VAL A 18 -13.07 9.12 -1.57
N PHE A 19 -13.11 9.14 -2.91
CA PHE A 19 -13.47 7.97 -3.71
C PHE A 19 -12.52 6.79 -3.47
N MET A 20 -11.21 7.02 -3.42
CA MET A 20 -10.24 5.95 -3.12
C MET A 20 -10.43 5.35 -1.72
N GLN A 21 -10.84 6.14 -0.72
CA GLN A 21 -11.15 5.61 0.62
C GLN A 21 -12.41 4.73 0.62
N GLU A 22 -13.44 5.11 -0.13
CA GLU A 22 -14.64 4.29 -0.30
C GLU A 22 -14.34 2.96 -1.00
N LEU A 23 -13.49 3.00 -2.04
CA LEU A 23 -12.99 1.79 -2.70
C LEU A 23 -12.20 0.90 -1.73
N MET A 24 -11.28 1.49 -0.95
CA MET A 24 -10.53 0.77 0.09
C MET A 24 -11.47 0.10 1.09
N LEU A 25 -12.46 0.83 1.62
CA LEU A 25 -13.44 0.31 2.57
C LEU A 25 -14.23 -0.85 1.98
N SER A 26 -14.61 -0.77 0.72
CA SER A 26 -15.32 -1.84 0.02
C SER A 26 -14.47 -3.12 -0.09
N VAL A 27 -13.18 -2.98 -0.42
CA VAL A 27 -12.24 -4.12 -0.48
C VAL A 27 -12.03 -4.73 0.91
N LEU A 28 -11.84 -3.90 1.94
CA LEU A 28 -11.71 -4.38 3.32
C LEU A 28 -13.01 -5.06 3.81
N GLY A 29 -14.18 -4.54 3.42
CA GLY A 29 -15.50 -5.05 3.81
C GLY A 29 -15.78 -6.48 3.31
N VAL A 30 -15.14 -6.89 2.21
CA VAL A 30 -15.21 -8.27 1.70
C VAL A 30 -14.05 -9.15 2.20
N GLY A 31 -13.28 -8.68 3.20
CA GLY A 31 -12.13 -9.40 3.76
C GLY A 31 -10.85 -9.31 2.91
N GLY A 32 -10.80 -8.39 1.95
CA GLY A 32 -9.60 -8.13 1.15
C GLY A 32 -8.51 -7.40 1.95
N LYS A 33 -7.32 -7.31 1.37
CA LYS A 33 -6.18 -6.56 1.92
C LYS A 33 -5.93 -5.33 1.06
N VAL A 34 -5.60 -4.21 1.69
CA VAL A 34 -5.28 -2.95 1.00
C VAL A 34 -3.97 -2.40 1.53
N PHE A 35 -3.10 -1.98 0.61
CA PHE A 35 -1.88 -1.23 0.88
C PHE A 35 -1.99 0.13 0.17
N VAL A 36 -1.71 1.21 0.88
CA VAL A 36 -1.85 2.57 0.37
C VAL A 36 -0.52 3.31 0.52
N LEU A 37 -0.06 3.94 -0.56
CA LEU A 37 1.04 4.90 -0.53
C LEU A 37 0.44 6.30 -0.37
N ASP A 38 0.51 6.84 0.84
CA ASP A 38 -0.19 8.09 1.20
C ASP A 38 0.78 9.26 1.36
N TYR A 39 1.02 10.01 0.27
CA TYR A 39 1.83 11.23 0.32
C TYR A 39 1.12 12.38 1.05
N GLY A 40 -0.20 12.50 0.85
CA GLY A 40 -1.00 13.63 1.35
C GLY A 40 -1.57 13.44 2.75
N ARG A 41 -1.28 12.32 3.42
CA ARG A 41 -1.81 11.94 4.74
C ARG A 41 -3.35 11.91 4.79
N SER A 42 -3.99 11.73 3.64
CA SER A 42 -5.46 11.71 3.52
C SER A 42 -6.07 10.43 4.10
N PHE A 43 -5.28 9.37 4.23
CA PHE A 43 -5.71 8.04 4.68
C PHE A 43 -5.28 7.74 6.12
N LYS A 44 -4.36 8.52 6.71
CA LYS A 44 -3.85 8.30 8.07
C LYS A 44 -4.96 8.11 9.10
N ARG A 45 -5.93 9.04 9.14
CA ARG A 45 -7.03 8.98 10.11
C ARG A 45 -7.90 7.74 9.91
N THR A 46 -8.29 7.46 8.67
CA THR A 46 -9.14 6.32 8.32
C THR A 46 -8.45 4.99 8.61
N CYS A 47 -7.16 4.87 8.28
CA CYS A 47 -6.33 3.71 8.60
C CYS A 47 -6.34 3.42 10.11
N LEU A 48 -6.12 4.43 10.95
CA LEU A 48 -6.10 4.28 12.41
C LEU A 48 -7.48 3.90 12.97
N ILE A 49 -8.57 4.50 12.45
CA ILE A 49 -9.95 4.18 12.86
C ILE A 49 -10.29 2.71 12.56
N LEU A 50 -9.82 2.20 11.43
CA LEU A 50 -10.02 0.80 11.03
C LEU A 50 -9.07 -0.18 11.73
N GLY A 51 -8.25 0.29 12.69
CA GLY A 51 -7.27 -0.53 13.39
C GLY A 51 -6.08 -0.98 12.53
N GLY A 52 -5.84 -0.30 11.41
CA GLY A 52 -4.73 -0.58 10.50
C GLY A 52 -3.39 0.00 11.00
N SER A 53 -2.31 -0.40 10.33
CA SER A 53 -0.97 0.11 10.59
C SER A 53 -0.62 1.23 9.61
N TYR A 54 -0.31 2.42 10.15
CA TYR A 54 0.19 3.54 9.36
C TYR A 54 1.69 3.71 9.61
N ILE A 55 2.50 3.42 8.59
CA ILE A 55 3.96 3.59 8.64
C ILE A 55 4.31 4.99 8.17
N GLU A 56 5.01 5.74 9.01
CA GLU A 56 5.44 7.10 8.72
C GLU A 56 6.95 7.23 8.95
N PHE A 57 7.64 7.77 7.95
CA PHE A 57 9.05 8.13 8.10
C PHE A 57 9.15 9.50 8.76
N ASP A 58 9.47 9.51 10.05
CA ASP A 58 9.69 10.70 10.86
C ASP A 58 11.11 10.66 11.45
N MET A 59 11.78 11.82 11.53
CA MET A 59 13.10 11.94 12.13
C MET A 59 13.08 11.60 13.63
N LYS A 60 11.96 11.82 14.32
CA LYS A 60 11.82 11.48 15.75
C LYS A 60 11.52 10.00 16.00
N ASN A 61 10.90 9.33 15.04
CA ASN A 61 10.53 7.92 15.12
C ASN A 61 11.02 7.22 13.85
N PRO A 62 12.33 6.96 13.73
CA PRO A 62 12.90 6.43 12.51
C PRO A 62 12.37 5.02 12.25
N VAL A 63 11.80 4.82 11.07
CA VAL A 63 11.43 3.49 10.55
C VAL A 63 12.41 3.14 9.45
N SER A 64 12.93 1.91 9.46
CA SER A 64 13.77 1.36 8.41
C SER A 64 13.02 0.30 7.63
N ILE A 65 12.98 0.45 6.30
CA ILE A 65 12.50 -0.59 5.38
C ILE A 65 13.69 -0.97 4.52
N ASN A 66 14.25 -2.15 4.75
CA ASN A 66 15.33 -2.68 3.91
C ASN A 66 14.71 -3.50 2.75
N PRO A 67 14.80 -3.04 1.49
CA PRO A 67 14.26 -3.76 0.34
C PRO A 67 15.06 -5.04 0.02
N PHE A 68 16.23 -5.23 0.62
CA PHE A 68 17.08 -6.41 0.45
C PHE A 68 16.92 -7.45 1.57
N SER A 69 15.97 -7.25 2.49
CA SER A 69 15.78 -8.18 3.64
C SER A 69 15.48 -9.62 3.21
N GLU A 70 14.89 -9.80 2.02
CA GLU A 70 14.52 -11.11 1.49
C GLU A 70 15.36 -11.52 0.27
N VAL A 71 16.39 -10.75 -0.09
CA VAL A 71 17.26 -11.12 -1.22
C VAL A 71 18.12 -12.29 -0.78
N PRO A 72 18.02 -13.46 -1.45
CA PRO A 72 18.83 -14.63 -1.10
C PRO A 72 20.31 -14.33 -1.32
N GLU A 73 21.16 -14.81 -0.42
CA GLU A 73 22.62 -14.68 -0.57
C GLU A 73 23.20 -15.59 -1.68
N ASP A 74 22.41 -16.53 -2.22
CA ASP A 74 22.85 -17.50 -3.23
C ASP A 74 22.32 -17.15 -4.63
N ASP A 75 23.22 -16.71 -5.51
CA ASP A 75 22.99 -16.48 -6.95
C ASP A 75 22.78 -17.78 -7.75
N ARG A 76 22.84 -18.96 -7.12
CA ARG A 76 22.51 -20.24 -7.77
C ARG A 76 21.02 -20.39 -7.95
N CYS A 77 20.48 -19.59 -8.86
CA CYS A 77 19.30 -19.95 -9.63
C CYS A 77 19.53 -21.37 -10.17
N LYS A 78 18.79 -22.35 -9.63
CA LYS A 78 18.87 -23.73 -10.10
C LYS A 78 18.52 -23.70 -11.59
N VAL A 79 19.53 -23.85 -12.43
CA VAL A 79 19.36 -24.19 -13.84
C VAL A 79 18.58 -25.49 -13.82
N TYR A 80 17.29 -25.41 -14.16
CA TYR A 80 16.50 -26.58 -14.49
C TYR A 80 17.17 -27.22 -15.71
N ARG A 81 18.05 -28.19 -15.46
CA ARG A 81 18.47 -29.15 -16.47
C ARG A 81 17.25 -30.01 -16.76
N GLY A 82 16.76 -29.91 -18.00
CA GLY A 82 15.79 -30.85 -18.57
C GLY A 82 16.38 -32.24 -18.72
#